data_AF-A0A451BP19-F1
#
_entry.id   AF-A0A451BP19-F1
#
_cell.length_a   1.000
_cell.length_b   1.000
_cell.length_c   1.000
_cell.angle_alpha   90.00
_cell.angle_beta   90.00
_cell.angle_gamma   90.00
#
_symmetry.space_group_name_H-M   'P 1'
#
loop_
_entity.id
_entity.type
_entity.pdbx_description
1 polymer ?
#
loop_
_entity_poly.entity_id
_entity_poly.type
_entity_poly.pdbx_seq_one_letter_code
_entity_poly.pdbx_strand_id
1 'polypeptide(L)'
;MKFLVGAQLPRRLADWLHAQGFDAIHTLDMPLANATSDKDIVDLADREGRIVVTKDDDFCPFVHRFREATSPFADLHRQYSK
;
A
#
# COMPACT_ATOMS: atom_id res chain seq x y z
N MET A 1 6.19 9.92 -6.98
CA MET A 1 5.29 9.12 -6.11
C MET A 1 6.08 7.96 -5.55
N LYS A 2 5.82 7.58 -4.29
CA LYS A 2 6.50 6.46 -3.64
C LYS A 2 5.52 5.32 -3.41
N PHE A 3 5.98 4.08 -3.51
CA PHE A 3 5.17 2.88 -3.36
C PHE A 3 5.77 1.93 -2.32
N LEU A 4 4.89 1.17 -1.69
CA LEU A 4 5.22 0.04 -0.82
C LEU A 4 4.38 -1.15 -1.29
N VAL A 5 5.03 -2.20 -1.79
CA VAL A 5 4.40 -3.39 -2.36
C VAL A 5 4.30 -4.48 -1.30
N GLY A 6 3.07 -4.91 -1.01
CA GLY A 6 2.77 -5.94 0.00
C GLY A 6 3.31 -7.33 -0.36
N ALA A 7 3.53 -8.17 0.66
CA ALA A 7 4.12 -9.51 0.52
C ALA A 7 3.34 -10.47 -0.39
N GLN A 8 2.03 -10.25 -0.52
CA GLN A 8 1.13 -11.01 -1.38
C GLN A 8 1.41 -10.77 -2.88
N LEU A 9 2.06 -9.65 -3.23
CA LEU A 9 2.42 -9.31 -4.61
C LEU A 9 3.84 -9.79 -4.92
N PRO A 10 4.16 -10.02 -6.20
CA PRO A 10 5.50 -10.44 -6.56
C PRO A 10 6.48 -9.27 -6.53
N ARG A 11 7.72 -9.51 -6.03
CA ARG A 11 8.80 -8.50 -5.99
C ARG A 11 9.04 -7.77 -7.32
N ARG A 12 8.86 -8.48 -8.44
CA ARG A 12 8.94 -7.93 -9.80
C ARG A 12 8.04 -6.71 -10.05
N LEU A 13 6.97 -6.54 -9.25
CA LEU A 13 6.12 -5.35 -9.35
C LEU A 13 6.85 -4.10 -8.83
N ALA A 14 7.59 -4.21 -7.73
CA ALA A 14 8.44 -3.12 -7.24
C ALA A 14 9.55 -2.80 -8.25
N ASP A 15 10.19 -3.84 -8.81
CA ASP A 15 11.20 -3.67 -9.86
C ASP A 15 10.62 -2.97 -11.11
N TRP A 16 9.40 -3.33 -11.52
CA TRP A 16 8.72 -2.68 -12.63
C TRP A 16 8.41 -1.21 -12.32
N LEU A 17 7.95 -0.88 -11.11
CA LEU A 17 7.70 0.50 -10.68
C LEU A 17 8.99 1.34 -10.67
N HIS A 18 10.10 0.76 -10.21
CA HIS A 18 11.43 1.37 -10.34
C HIS A 18 11.79 1.65 -11.80
N ALA A 19 11.55 0.69 -12.70
CA ALA A 19 11.80 0.87 -14.13
C ALA A 19 10.93 1.98 -14.76
N GLN A 20 9.78 2.32 -14.17
CA GLN A 20 8.95 3.47 -14.57
C GLN A 20 9.39 4.80 -13.94
N GLY A 21 10.46 4.80 -13.12
CA GLY A 21 10.99 6.01 -12.46
C GLY A 21 10.32 6.37 -11.13
N PHE A 22 9.54 5.47 -10.54
CA PHE A 22 9.00 5.66 -9.19
C PHE A 22 9.95 5.10 -8.13
N ASP A 23 9.81 5.53 -6.88
CA ASP A 23 10.47 4.92 -5.71
C ASP A 23 9.54 3.83 -5.17
N ALA A 24 9.95 2.57 -5.18
CA ALA A 24 9.09 1.44 -4.82
C ALA A 24 9.85 0.39 -4.00
N ILE A 25 9.44 0.18 -2.76
CA ILE A 25 10.01 -0.88 -1.92
C ILE A 25 9.04 -2.06 -1.85
N HIS A 26 9.57 -3.28 -1.86
CA HIS A 26 8.79 -4.47 -1.52
C HIS A 26 8.94 -4.76 -0.02
N THR A 27 7.95 -5.37 0.62
CA THR A 27 8.03 -5.82 2.03
C THR A 27 9.28 -6.66 2.30
N LEU A 28 9.66 -7.55 1.39
CA LEU A 28 10.93 -8.31 1.42
C LEU A 28 12.21 -7.44 1.54
N ASP A 29 12.18 -6.19 1.12
CA ASP A 29 13.31 -5.26 1.24
C ASP A 29 13.30 -4.50 2.60
N MET A 30 12.31 -4.76 3.45
CA MET A 30 12.21 -4.20 4.81
C MET A 30 12.96 -5.08 5.83
N PRO A 31 13.35 -4.55 7.00
CA PRO A 31 14.11 -5.29 8.01
C PRO A 31 13.46 -6.59 8.48
N LEU A 32 12.13 -6.64 8.53
CA LEU A 32 11.36 -7.82 8.93
C LEU A 32 10.81 -8.62 7.75
N ALA A 33 11.10 -8.23 6.51
CA ALA A 33 10.59 -8.88 5.30
C ALA A 33 9.06 -9.10 5.38
N ASN A 34 8.61 -10.32 5.07
CA ASN A 34 7.19 -10.70 5.14
C ASN A 34 6.66 -10.87 6.59
N ALA A 35 7.50 -10.74 7.61
CA ALA A 35 7.07 -10.68 9.01
C ALA A 35 6.74 -9.25 9.48
N THR A 36 6.88 -8.26 8.60
CA THR A 36 6.39 -6.90 8.83
C THR A 36 4.87 -6.93 8.96
N SER A 37 4.31 -6.35 10.03
CA SER A 37 2.86 -6.31 10.22
C SER A 37 2.20 -5.28 9.30
N ASP A 38 0.92 -5.47 8.99
CA ASP A 38 0.15 -4.51 8.18
C ASP A 38 0.13 -3.12 8.80
N LYS A 39 0.09 -3.05 10.13
CA LYS A 39 0.19 -1.79 10.87
C LYS A 39 1.53 -1.09 10.62
N ASP A 40 2.64 -1.81 10.71
CA ASP A 40 3.96 -1.22 10.46
C ASP A 40 4.13 -0.78 9.01
N ILE A 41 3.53 -1.54 8.07
CA ILE A 41 3.46 -1.17 6.65
C ILE A 41 2.71 0.15 6.46
N VAL A 42 1.54 0.29 7.07
CA VAL A 42 0.72 1.50 7.00
C VAL A 42 1.40 2.67 7.70
N ASP A 43 1.96 2.47 8.89
CA ASP A 43 2.66 3.52 9.64
C ASP A 43 3.90 4.01 8.88
N LEU A 44 4.64 3.12 8.21
CA LEU A 44 5.74 3.48 7.32
C LEU A 44 5.25 4.27 6.11
N ALA A 45 4.16 3.81 5.48
CA ALA A 45 3.60 4.46 4.31
C ALA A 45 3.09 5.87 4.62
N ASP A 46 2.36 6.05 5.74
CA ASP A 46 1.90 7.34 6.23
C ASP A 46 3.10 8.27 6.53
N ARG A 47 4.13 7.76 7.23
CA ARG A 47 5.32 8.55 7.59
C ARG A 47 6.12 9.02 6.38
N GLU A 48 6.25 8.19 5.35
CA GLU A 48 7.09 8.47 4.18
C GLU A 48 6.31 8.98 2.96
N GLY A 49 4.99 9.10 3.06
CA GLY A 49 4.12 9.47 1.96
C GLY A 49 4.11 8.43 0.83
N ARG A 50 4.12 7.14 1.18
CA ARG A 50 4.06 6.02 0.21
C ARG A 50 2.62 5.56 0.00
N ILE A 51 2.35 5.10 -1.21
CA ILE A 51 1.11 4.40 -1.56
C ILE A 51 1.33 2.92 -1.32
N VAL A 52 0.54 2.31 -0.43
CA VAL A 52 0.54 0.86 -0.23
C VAL A 52 -0.20 0.20 -1.38
N VAL A 53 0.45 -0.74 -2.06
CA VAL A 53 -0.14 -1.58 -3.10
C VAL A 53 -0.30 -2.98 -2.53
N THR A 54 -1.55 -3.40 -2.35
CA THR A 54 -1.89 -4.69 -1.73
C THR A 54 -3.13 -5.30 -2.38
N LYS A 55 -3.24 -6.62 -2.34
CA LYS A 55 -4.47 -7.39 -2.63
C LYS A 55 -4.95 -8.14 -1.39
N ASP A 56 -4.36 -7.84 -0.24
CA ASP A 56 -4.73 -8.44 1.02
C ASP A 56 -5.88 -7.64 1.64
N ASP A 57 -7.01 -8.31 1.85
CA ASP A 57 -8.24 -7.69 2.36
C ASP A 57 -8.08 -7.26 3.83
N ASP A 58 -7.08 -7.79 4.55
CA ASP A 58 -6.77 -7.42 5.93
C ASP A 58 -6.26 -5.96 6.06
N PHE A 59 -5.94 -5.29 4.95
CA PHE A 59 -5.66 -3.86 4.92
C PHE A 59 -6.92 -2.97 4.94
N CYS A 60 -8.11 -3.54 4.77
CA CYS A 60 -9.39 -2.81 4.71
C CYS A 60 -9.63 -1.84 5.90
N PRO A 61 -9.31 -2.17 7.17
CA PRO A 61 -9.45 -1.24 8.29
C PRO A 61 -8.67 0.08 8.12
N PHE A 62 -7.58 0.06 7.34
CA PHE A 62 -6.73 1.22 7.10
C PHE A 62 -7.16 2.06 5.89
N VAL A 63 -7.99 1.51 4.99
CA VAL A 63 -8.47 2.20 3.77
C VAL A 63 -9.40 3.37 4.12
N HIS A 64 -10.08 3.35 5.27
CA HIS A 64 -10.89 4.49 5.72
C HIS A 64 -10.07 5.69 6.21
N ARG A 65 -8.74 5.57 6.32
CA ARG A 65 -7.85 6.69 6.65
C ARG A 65 -7.62 7.65 5.48
N PHE A 66 -8.10 7.33 4.28
CA PHE A 66 -8.15 8.27 3.16
C PHE A 66 -9.32 9.27 3.32
N ARG A 67 -9.31 10.08 4.38
CA ARG A 67 -10.25 11.20 4.52
C ARG A 67 -9.53 12.54 4.37
N GLU A 68 -9.84 13.14 3.21
CA GLU A 68 -9.84 14.56 2.89
C GLU A 68 -8.52 15.20 2.47
N ALA A 69 -8.12 14.87 1.24
CA ALA A 69 -7.77 15.91 0.26
C ALA A 69 -8.19 15.42 -1.14
N THR A 70 -9.37 15.83 -1.62
CA THR A 70 -9.78 15.75 -3.03
C THR A 70 -9.69 14.37 -3.72
N SER A 71 -10.46 13.37 -3.27
CA SER A 71 -10.65 12.14 -4.09
C SER A 71 -12.04 12.15 -4.75
N PRO A 72 -12.14 12.10 -6.09
CA PRO A 72 -13.42 12.00 -6.80
C PRO A 72 -14.08 10.62 -6.69
N PHE A 73 -13.52 9.70 -5.92
CA PHE A 73 -14.00 8.32 -5.77
C PHE A 73 -14.65 8.01 -4.40
N ALA A 74 -14.88 9.03 -3.57
CA ALA A 74 -15.44 8.86 -2.22
C ALA A 74 -16.80 8.14 -2.18
N ASP A 75 -17.57 8.18 -3.28
CA ASP A 75 -18.93 7.64 -3.34
C ASP A 75 -19.03 6.13 -3.71
N LEU A 76 -17.93 5.47 -4.08
CA LEU A 76 -17.95 4.07 -4.52
C LEU A 76 -17.87 3.03 -3.39
N HIS A 77 -17.61 3.44 -2.15
CA HIS A 77 -17.41 2.53 -1.01
C HIS A 77 -18.69 1.83 -0.51
N ARG A 78 -19.88 2.14 -1.07
CA ARG A 78 -21.14 1.54 -0.60
C ARG A 78 -21.59 0.26 -1.33
N GLN A 79 -20.89 -0.15 -2.38
CA GLN A 79 -21.42 -1.19 -3.28
C GLN A 79 -20.90 -2.62 -3.01
N TYR A 80 -19.85 -2.81 -2.20
CA TYR A 80 -19.19 -4.12 -2.05
C TYR A 80 -19.09 -4.67 -0.61
N SER A 81 -19.75 -4.06 0.38
CA SER A 81 -19.88 -4.70 1.69
C SER A 81 -21.09 -5.64 1.68
N LYS A 82 -20.83 -6.95 1.49
CA LYS A 82 -21.73 -8.03 1.91
C LYS A 82 -21.12 -8.73 3.11
#